data_AF-A0A2D8KCP1-F1
#
_entry.id   AF-A0A2D8KCP1-F1
#
_cell.length_a   1.000
_cell.length_b   1.000
_cell.length_c   1.000
_cell.angle_alpha   90.00
_cell.angle_beta   90.00
_cell.angle_gamma   90.00
#
_symmetry.space_group_name_H-M   'P 1'
#
loop_
_entity.id
_entity.type
_entity.pdbx_description
1 polymer ?
#
loop_
_entity_poly.entity_id
_entity_poly.type
_entity_poly.pdbx_seq_one_letter_code
_entity_poly.pdbx_strand_id
1 'polypeptide(L)'
;MLNIRKSKRNIVLIFKDINAKFFKRAEGNTHFICNYKKEIEQAVQKVITSKDRVNLEVPVIATVPEKLGNEPVAEFKITLSMKEK
;
A
#
# COMPACT_ATOMS: atom_id res chain seq x y z
N MET A 1 -0.13 -8.30 3.42
CA MET A 1 -0.79 -9.34 4.27
C MET A 1 0.16 -10.38 4.87
N LEU A 2 1.19 -10.83 4.15
CA LEU A 2 2.16 -11.83 4.65
C LEU A 2 2.72 -11.48 6.04
N ASN A 3 3.11 -10.22 6.27
CA ASN A 3 3.77 -9.83 7.51
C ASN A 3 2.84 -9.77 8.73
N ILE A 4 1.57 -9.36 8.54
CA ILE A 4 0.55 -9.46 9.61
C ILE A 4 0.32 -10.92 9.98
N ARG A 5 0.13 -11.81 8.99
CA ARG A 5 -0.07 -13.25 9.25
C ARG A 5 1.14 -13.88 9.93
N LYS A 6 2.37 -13.54 9.49
CA LYS A 6 3.62 -14.01 10.10
C LYS A 6 3.78 -13.59 11.56
N SER A 7 3.27 -12.41 11.93
CA SER A 7 3.37 -11.92 13.31
C SER A 7 2.60 -12.77 14.33
N LYS A 8 1.62 -13.58 13.89
CA LYS A 8 0.66 -14.31 14.74
C LYS A 8 -0.11 -13.41 15.73
N ARG A 9 -0.09 -12.09 15.54
CA ARG A 9 -0.85 -11.11 16.33
C ARG A 9 -2.16 -10.78 15.64
N ASN A 10 -3.17 -10.46 16.44
CA ASN A 10 -4.48 -10.05 15.94
C ASN A 10 -4.43 -8.57 15.55
N ILE A 11 -3.83 -8.26 14.40
CA ILE A 11 -3.76 -6.88 13.90
C ILE A 11 -4.95 -6.62 12.97
N VAL A 12 -5.78 -5.67 13.36
CA VAL A 12 -6.84 -5.13 12.50
C VAL A 12 -6.22 -4.11 11.56
N LEU A 13 -6.36 -4.35 10.26
CA LEU A 13 -5.97 -3.44 9.19
C LEU A 13 -7.22 -2.86 8.54
N ILE A 14 -7.27 -1.54 8.39
CA ILE A 14 -8.28 -0.84 7.60
C ILE A 14 -7.60 0.09 6.59
N PHE A 15 -8.29 0.35 5.48
CA PHE A 15 -7.93 1.39 4.53
C PHE A 15 -8.64 2.67 4.96
N LYS A 16 -7.87 3.62 5.52
CA LYS A 16 -8.42 4.83 6.13
C LYS A 16 -8.90 5.83 5.07
N ASP A 17 -8.10 6.00 4.04
CA ASP A 17 -8.35 6.90 2.92
C ASP A 17 -7.55 6.46 1.69
N ILE A 18 -7.96 6.99 0.53
CA ILE A 18 -7.30 6.82 -0.75
C ILE A 18 -7.31 8.15 -1.51
N ASN A 19 -6.16 8.52 -2.04
CA ASN A 19 -6.03 9.60 -3.01
C ASN A 19 -5.50 9.01 -4.32
N ALA A 20 -6.10 9.41 -5.45
CA ALA A 20 -5.70 8.95 -6.77
C ALA A 20 -5.52 10.15 -7.70
N LYS A 21 -4.42 10.14 -8.45
CA LYS A 21 -4.11 11.12 -9.48
C LYS A 21 -3.97 10.40 -10.81
N PHE A 22 -4.87 10.71 -11.75
CA PHE A 22 -4.87 10.13 -13.09
C PHE A 22 -4.20 11.10 -14.06
N PHE A 23 -3.17 10.64 -14.77
CA PHE A 23 -2.42 11.45 -15.72
C PHE A 23 -2.92 11.26 -17.14
N LYS A 24 -3.31 10.03 -17.50
CA LYS A 24 -3.74 9.66 -18.83
C LYS A 24 -4.60 8.39 -18.79
N ARG A 25 -5.27 8.09 -19.91
CA ARG A 25 -6.09 6.89 -20.04
C ARG A 25 -5.21 5.64 -20.07
N ALA A 26 -5.57 4.65 -19.27
CA ALA A 26 -4.93 3.34 -19.30
C ALA A 26 -5.51 2.49 -20.44
N GLU A 27 -4.84 2.44 -21.59
CA GLU A 27 -5.33 1.76 -22.80
C GLU A 27 -4.81 0.33 -22.94
N GLY A 28 -4.79 -0.46 -21.88
CA GLY A 28 -4.32 -1.84 -21.91
C GLY A 28 -4.16 -2.46 -20.53
N ASN A 29 -3.41 -3.56 -20.47
CA ASN A 29 -3.09 -4.25 -19.22
C ASN A 29 -2.35 -3.32 -18.27
N THR A 30 -3.00 -2.96 -17.17
CA THR A 30 -2.46 -2.00 -16.20
C THR A 30 -1.80 -2.72 -15.04
N HIS A 31 -0.53 -2.42 -14.79
CA HIS A 31 0.24 -2.98 -13.71
C HIS A 31 0.25 -2.00 -12.54
N PHE A 32 -0.25 -2.43 -11.38
CA PHE A 32 -0.23 -1.64 -10.15
C PHE A 32 0.93 -2.13 -9.27
N ILE A 33 1.93 -1.28 -9.09
CA ILE A 33 3.20 -1.65 -8.46
C ILE A 33 3.35 -0.88 -7.14
N CYS A 34 3.66 -1.61 -6.08
CA CYS A 34 3.94 -1.07 -4.77
C CYS A 34 5.24 -1.66 -4.22
N ASN A 35 6.25 -0.81 -4.04
CA ASN A 35 7.57 -1.21 -3.56
C ASN A 35 7.76 -0.91 -2.05
N TYR A 36 6.66 -0.92 -1.27
CA TYR A 36 6.64 -0.50 0.15
C TYR A 36 6.69 -1.66 1.16
N LYS A 37 7.29 -2.79 0.77
CA LYS A 37 7.30 -4.01 1.59
C LYS A 37 7.97 -3.78 2.95
N LYS A 38 9.11 -3.08 2.98
CA LYS A 38 9.92 -2.89 4.18
C LYS A 38 9.24 -1.95 5.18
N GLU A 39 8.58 -0.92 4.68
CA GLU A 39 7.82 0.07 5.44
C GLU A 39 6.59 -0.58 6.08
N ILE A 40 5.92 -1.46 5.34
CA ILE A 40 4.81 -2.27 5.88
C ILE A 40 5.31 -3.20 7.00
N GLU A 41 6.49 -3.82 6.85
CA GLU A 41 7.09 -4.66 7.90
C GLU A 41 7.39 -3.86 9.17
N GLN A 42 7.99 -2.68 9.02
CA GLN A 42 8.28 -1.79 10.13
C GLN A 42 7.01 -1.28 10.81
N ALA A 43 5.98 -0.92 10.03
CA ALA A 43 4.71 -0.47 10.58
C ALA A 43 4.00 -1.58 11.37
N VAL A 44 4.02 -2.83 10.89
CA VAL A 44 3.51 -3.98 11.64
C VAL A 44 4.27 -4.15 12.95
N GLN A 45 5.60 -4.10 12.92
CA GLN A 45 6.40 -4.22 14.14
C GLN A 45 6.10 -3.08 15.14
N LYS A 46 5.93 -1.85 14.64
CA LYS A 46 5.58 -0.69 15.46
C LYS A 46 4.21 -0.84 16.13
N VAL A 47 3.21 -1.39 15.44
CA VAL A 47 1.90 -1.71 16.04
C VAL A 47 2.07 -2.67 17.21
N ILE A 48 2.89 -3.72 17.04
CA ILE A 48 3.10 -4.75 18.06
C ILE A 48 3.82 -4.21 19.29
N THR A 49 4.84 -3.36 19.09
CA THR A 49 5.66 -2.83 20.18
C THR A 49 4.97 -1.69 20.93
N SER A 50 4.31 -0.78 20.21
CA SER A 50 3.66 0.39 20.83
C SER A 50 2.26 0.09 21.36
N LYS A 51 1.56 -0.91 20.82
CA LYS A 51 0.11 -1.14 21.02
C LYS A 51 -0.79 -0.01 20.52
N ASP A 52 -0.21 1.02 19.91
CA ASP A 52 -0.94 2.15 19.35
C ASP A 52 -1.41 1.87 17.92
N ARG A 53 -2.37 2.68 17.47
CA ARG A 53 -2.79 2.69 16.08
C ARG A 53 -1.72 3.37 15.23
N VAL A 54 -1.22 2.66 14.22
CA VAL A 54 -0.23 3.17 13.27
C VAL A 54 -0.90 3.44 11.92
N ASN A 55 -0.69 4.63 11.36
CA ASN A 55 -1.09 4.97 10.00
C ASN A 55 0.15 4.99 9.09
N LEU A 56 0.06 4.36 7.93
CA LEU A 56 1.10 4.30 6.91
C LEU A 56 0.48 4.64 5.55
N GLU A 57 0.91 5.75 4.95
CA GLU A 57 0.59 6.06 3.55
C GLU A 57 1.43 5.16 2.64
N VAL A 58 0.76 4.40 1.76
CA VAL A 58 1.39 3.47 0.83
C VAL A 58 1.19 3.98 -0.60
N PRO A 59 2.27 4.36 -1.31
CA PRO A 59 2.20 4.74 -2.70
C PRO A 59 2.06 3.51 -3.61
N VAL A 60 1.26 3.66 -4.66
CA VAL A 60 1.11 2.68 -5.75
C VAL A 60 1.18 3.42 -7.08
N ILE A 61 1.98 2.91 -8.00
CA ILE A 61 2.11 3.44 -9.35
C ILE A 61 1.39 2.50 -10.31
N ALA A 62 0.57 3.05 -11.19
CA ALA A 62 -0.06 2.30 -12.28
C ALA A 62 0.66 2.60 -13.60
N THR A 63 1.09 1.57 -14.33
CA THR A 63 1.70 1.67 -15.67
C THR A 63 1.01 0.74 -16.66
N VAL A 64 1.18 0.96 -17.97
CA VAL A 64 0.71 0.05 -19.03
C VAL A 64 1.93 -0.39 -19.84
N PRO A 65 2.68 -1.43 -19.39
CA PRO A 65 4.00 -1.74 -19.95
C PRO A 65 4.03 -1.98 -21.45
N GLU A 66 3.03 -2.69 -21.98
CA GLU A 66 2.95 -3.05 -23.40
C GLU A 66 2.81 -1.84 -24.33
N LYS A 67 2.29 -0.71 -23.84
CA LYS A 67 2.06 0.50 -24.66
C LYS A 67 2.86 1.72 -24.24
N LEU A 68 3.08 1.89 -22.95
CA LEU A 68 3.65 3.10 -22.34
C LEU A 68 4.92 2.80 -21.53
N GLY A 69 5.39 1.55 -21.53
CA GLY A 69 6.55 1.12 -20.77
C GLY A 69 6.38 1.42 -19.28
N ASN A 70 7.37 2.10 -18.70
CA ASN A 70 7.37 2.46 -17.28
C ASN A 70 6.69 3.80 -16.97
N GLU A 71 6.08 4.45 -17.97
CA GLU A 71 5.43 5.73 -17.75
C GLU A 71 4.13 5.55 -16.92
N PRO A 72 3.94 6.32 -15.84
CA PRO A 72 2.75 6.21 -15.02
C PRO A 72 1.51 6.75 -15.73
N VAL A 73 0.43 5.96 -15.69
CA VAL A 73 -0.91 6.39 -16.09
C VAL A 73 -1.70 6.97 -14.92
N ALA A 74 -1.39 6.52 -13.70
CA ALA A 74 -1.94 7.04 -12.47
C ALA A 74 -1.02 6.77 -11.27
N GLU A 75 -1.17 7.60 -10.24
CA GLU A 75 -0.57 7.42 -8.92
C GLU A 75 -1.66 7.30 -7.86
N PHE A 76 -1.46 6.42 -6.90
CA PHE A 76 -2.35 6.25 -5.76
C PHE A 76 -1.56 6.38 -4.47
N LYS A 77 -2.22 6.93 -3.46
CA LYS A 77 -1.76 6.99 -2.07
C LYS A 77 -2.86 6.39 -1.22
N ILE A 78 -2.57 5.26 -0.58
CA ILE A 78 -3.53 4.52 0.24
C ILE A 78 -3.06 4.54 1.68
N THR A 79 -3.83 5.12 2.59
CA THR A 79 -3.46 5.12 4.00
C THR A 79 -3.94 3.83 4.68
N LEU A 80 -2.98 2.99 5.06
CA LEU A 80 -3.21 1.81 5.89
C LEU A 80 -3.25 2.24 7.36
N SER A 81 -4.34 1.93 8.06
CA SER A 81 -4.44 2.12 9.52
C SER A 81 -4.49 0.77 10.20
N MET A 82 -3.51 0.50 11.06
CA MET A 82 -3.32 -0.79 11.73
C MET A 82 -3.39 -0.61 13.24
N LYS A 83 -4.05 -1.54 13.93
CA LYS A 83 -4.10 -1.60 15.40
C LYS A 83 -4.12 -3.05 15.86
N GLU A 84 -3.33 -3.39 16.88
CA GLU A 84 -3.45 -4.70 17.55
C GLU A 84 -4.73 -4.71 18.40
N LYS A 85 -5.52 -5.77 18.26
CA LYS A 85 -6.77 -5.97 18.98
C LYS A 85 -6.53 -6.46 20.40
#